data_AF-A0A1F8RKQ3-F1
#
_entry.id   AF-A0A1F8RKQ3-F1
#
_cell.length_a   1.000
_cell.length_b   1.000
_cell.length_c   1.000
_cell.angle_alpha   90.00
_cell.angle_beta   90.00
_cell.angle_gamma   90.00
#
_symmetry.space_group_name_H-M   'P 1'
#
loop_
_entity.id
_entity.type
_entity.pdbx_description
1 polymer ?
#
loop_
_entity_poly.entity_id
_entity_poly.type
_entity_poly.pdbx_seq_one_letter_code
_entity_poly.pdbx_strand_id
1 'polypeptide(L)' 'MLSQIGHPLDQPLICTATLTGSDGALSEAQRKEAQKVLDSRLARVHEVRTLMAKQKVKLY' A
#
# COMPACT_ATOMS: atom_id res chain seq x y z
N MET A 1 -5.75 4.96 1.39
CA MET A 1 -4.59 5.88 1.39
C MET A 1 -5.10 7.28 1.12
N LEU A 2 -4.61 8.26 1.87
CA LEU A 2 -4.97 9.67 1.72
C LEU A 2 -3.68 10.46 1.47
N SER A 3 -3.63 11.12 0.31
CA SER A 3 -2.50 11.96 -0.09
C SER A 3 -2.80 13.42 0.24
N GLN A 4 -1.75 14.21 0.39
CA GLN A 4 -1.84 15.66 0.51
C GLN A 4 -1.27 16.30 -0.77
N ILE A 5 -1.93 17.34 -1.27
CA ILE A 5 -1.47 18.09 -2.45
C ILE A 5 -0.11 18.71 -2.13
N GLY A 6 0.86 18.56 -3.03
CA GLY A 6 2.23 19.04 -2.85
C GLY A 6 3.15 18.09 -2.09
N HIS A 7 2.64 16.96 -1.57
CA HIS A 7 3.47 15.92 -0.98
C HIS A 7 3.77 14.77 -1.96
N PRO A 8 4.96 14.15 -1.86
CA PRO A 8 5.29 12.95 -2.63
C PRO A 8 4.28 11.82 -2.38
N LEU A 9 3.90 11.10 -3.44
CA LEU A 9 2.92 10.01 -3.36
C LEU A 9 3.43 8.79 -2.58
N ASP A 10 4.73 8.63 -2.45
CA ASP A 10 5.39 7.63 -1.60
C ASP A 10 5.33 8.01 -0.10
N GLN A 11 4.95 9.25 0.22
CA GLN A 11 4.80 9.77 1.59
C GLN A 11 3.36 10.30 1.80
N PRO A 12 2.35 9.41 1.82
CA PRO A 12 0.98 9.82 2.08
C PRO A 12 0.82 10.39 3.48
N LEU A 13 -0.21 11.24 3.65
CA LEU A 13 -0.61 11.73 4.96
C LEU A 13 -1.05 10.56 5.86
N ILE A 14 -1.83 9.63 5.30
CA ILE A 14 -2.30 8.43 6.00
C ILE A 14 -2.35 7.23 5.03
N CYS A 15 -1.79 6.10 5.46
CA CYS A 15 -1.98 4.81 4.81
C CYS A 15 -2.55 3.79 5.81
N THR A 16 -3.85 3.48 5.66
CA THR A 16 -4.56 2.50 6.50
C THR A 16 -4.73 1.18 5.76
N ALA A 17 -4.52 0.08 6.48
CA ALA A 17 -4.84 -1.27 6.04
C ALA A 17 -5.70 -1.97 7.09
N THR A 18 -6.84 -2.51 6.66
CA THR A 18 -7.70 -3.35 7.50
C THR A 18 -7.38 -4.80 7.19
N LEU A 19 -7.03 -5.57 8.21
CA LEU A 19 -6.64 -6.97 8.08
C LEU A 19 -7.55 -7.84 8.94
N THR A 20 -7.87 -9.02 8.44
CA THR A 20 -8.59 -10.06 9.17
C THR A 20 -7.71 -11.30 9.19
N GLY A 21 -7.31 -11.75 10.38
CA GLY A 21 -6.56 -12.99 10.53
C GLY A 21 -7.43 -14.18 10.15
N SER A 22 -6.83 -15.21 9.54
CA SER A 22 -7.54 -16.45 9.21
C SER A 22 -8.07 -17.19 10.45
N ASP A 23 -7.47 -16.94 11.60
CA ASP A 23 -7.84 -17.41 12.94
C ASP A 23 -8.62 -16.36 13.76
N GLY A 24 -8.99 -15.22 13.15
CA GLY A 24 -9.69 -14.12 13.80
C GLY A 24 -8.82 -13.23 14.68
N ALA A 25 -7.55 -13.58 14.91
CA ALA A 25 -6.59 -12.78 15.66
C ALA A 25 -5.54 -12.18 14.73
N LEU A 26 -4.99 -11.03 15.12
CA LEU A 26 -3.84 -10.45 14.42
C LEU A 26 -2.71 -10.26 15.40
N SER A 27 -1.69 -11.11 15.27
CA SER A 27 -0.46 -11.01 16.05
C SER A 27 0.31 -9.73 15.69
N GLU A 28 1.14 -9.25 16.62
CA GLU A 28 2.02 -8.12 16.37
C GLU A 28 3.02 -8.40 15.24
N ALA A 29 3.47 -9.65 15.10
CA ALA A 29 4.35 -10.08 14.01
C ALA A 29 3.69 -9.87 12.64
N GLN A 30 2.43 -10.30 12.49
CA GLN A 30 1.65 -10.10 11.26
C GLN A 30 1.39 -8.62 10.97
N ARG A 31 1.19 -7.79 12.00
CA ARG A 31 1.07 -6.33 11.83
C ARG A 31 2.37 -5.72 11.29
N LYS A 32 3.52 -6.09 11.85
CA LYS A 32 4.84 -5.62 11.37
C LYS A 32 5.11 -6.08 9.95
N GLU A 33 4.71 -7.29 9.59
CA GLU A 33 4.84 -7.80 8.24
C GLU A 33 3.96 -7.03 7.25
N ALA A 34 2.70 -6.78 7.60
CA ALA A 34 1.81 -5.95 6.80
C ALA A 34 2.36 -4.52 6.62
N GLN A 35 2.94 -3.93 7.67
CA GLN A 35 3.60 -2.63 7.58
C GLN A 35 4.74 -2.65 6.56
N LYS A 36 5.62 -3.67 6.62
CA LYS A 36 6.72 -3.83 5.63
C LYS A 36 6.20 -3.95 4.20
N VAL A 37 5.09 -4.66 4.00
CA VAL A 37 4.46 -4.77 2.68
C VAL A 37 3.95 -3.40 2.22
N LEU A 38 3.26 -2.65 3.09
CA LEU A 38 2.79 -1.30 2.77
C LEU A 38 3.96 -0.38 2.40
N ASP A 39 5.01 -0.34 3.21
CA ASP A 39 6.19 0.51 2.97
C ASP A 39 6.87 0.16 1.65
N SER A 40 7.03 -1.14 1.37
CA SER A 40 7.61 -1.62 0.11
C SER A 40 6.77 -1.25 -1.11
N ARG A 41 5.44 -1.24 -0.98
CA ARG A 41 4.52 -0.85 -2.06
C ARG A 41 4.53 0.66 -2.27
N LEU A 42 4.59 1.46 -1.20
CA LEU A 42 4.69 2.92 -1.27
C LEU A 42 5.99 3.37 -1.93
N ALA A 43 7.14 2.76 -1.57
CA ALA A 43 8.41 3.04 -2.22
C ALA A 43 8.39 2.79 -3.74
N ARG A 44 7.53 1.86 -4.18
CA ARG A 44 7.36 1.44 -5.58
C ARG A 44 6.12 2.06 -6.25
N VAL A 45 5.48 3.05 -5.63
CA VAL A 45 4.24 3.65 -6.17
C VAL A 45 4.43 4.23 -7.58
N HIS A 46 5.64 4.69 -7.89
CA HIS A 46 6.01 5.19 -9.21
C HIS A 46 5.93 4.11 -10.31
N GLU A 47 6.12 2.83 -9.97
CA GLU A 47 6.02 1.71 -10.92
C GLU A 47 4.59 1.48 -11.41
N VAL A 48 3.59 1.92 -10.65
CA VAL A 48 2.17 1.81 -11.03
C VAL A 48 1.93 2.50 -12.37
N ARG A 49 2.59 3.63 -12.63
CA ARG A 49 2.52 4.32 -13.93
C ARG A 49 2.96 3.41 -15.08
N THR A 50 4.05 2.68 -14.90
CA THR A 50 4.57 1.74 -15.90
C THR A 50 3.63 0.55 -16.09
N LEU A 51 3.00 0.06 -15.01
CA LEU A 51 2.04 -1.04 -15.09
C LEU A 51 0.74 -0.62 -15.80
N MET A 52 0.27 0.61 -15.56
CA MET A 52 -0.88 1.19 -16.27
C MET A 52 -0.57 1.36 -17.77
N ALA A 53 0.60 1.90 -18.11
CA ALA A 53 1.04 2.02 -19.50
C ALA A 53 1.13 0.66 -20.22
N LYS A 54 1.43 -0.41 -19.49
CA LYS A 54 1.47 -1.79 -20.00
C LYS A 54 0.11 -2.51 -19.96
N GLN A 55 -0.97 -1.81 -19.58
CA GLN A 55 -2.32 -2.39 -19.39
C GLN A 55 -2.34 -3.60 -18.43
N LYS A 56 -1.38 -3.68 -17.50
CA LYS A 56 -1.28 -4.77 -16.52
C LYS A 56 -2.05 -4.50 -15.22
N VAL A 57 -2.84 -3.43 -15.18
CA VAL A 57 -3.63 -3.00 -14.03
C VAL A 57 -5.08 -2.92 -14.46
N LYS A 58 -5.96 -3.58 -13.72
CA LYS A 58 -7.41 -3.44 -13.91
C LYS A 58 -7.86 -2.11 -13.29
N LEU A 59 -8.39 -1.22 -14.12
CA LEU A 59 -8.91 0.09 -13.70
C LEU A 59 -10.43 0.04 -13.42
N TYR A 60 -11.14 -0.88 -14.08
CA TYR A 60 -12.56 -1.19 -13.92
C TYR A 60 -12.85 -2.58 -14.54
#